data_AF-Q2HRL3-F1
#
_entry.id   AF-Q2HRL3-F1
#
_cell.length_a   1.000
_cell.length_b   1.000
_cell.length_c   1.000
_cell.angle_alpha   90.00
_cell.angle_beta   90.00
_cell.angle_gamma   90.00
#
_symmetry.space_group_name_H-M   'P 1'
#
loop_
_entity.id
_entity.type
_entity.pdbx_description
1 polymer ?
#
loop_
_entity_poly.entity_id
_entity_poly.type
_entity_poly.pdbx_seq_one_letter_code
_entity_poly.pdbx_strand_id
1 'polypeptide(L)'
;MSVQDAIVTKFNLIKCELPFRIIYRIENWSSKFLSYAGRLQLIKSVLFGVQTYWSQVFVLPQKVLKLIQTACRVFLWTGKSGTSKRALIAWERICLPKTAGGWNVIDLKVWNQAAICKLL
;
A
#
# COMPACT_ATOMS: atom_id res chain seq x y z
N MET A 1 -8.25 32.98 -5.63
CA MET A 1 -7.57 31.70 -5.36
C MET A 1 -8.55 30.60 -5.73
N SER A 2 -8.43 30.07 -6.94
CA SER A 2 -9.50 29.29 -7.56
C SER A 2 -9.61 27.90 -6.93
N VAL A 3 -10.83 27.37 -6.86
CA VAL A 3 -11.13 26.05 -6.28
C VAL A 3 -10.28 24.93 -6.92
N GLN A 4 -9.91 25.07 -8.20
CA GLN A 4 -8.93 24.19 -8.86
C GLN A 4 -7.55 24.16 -8.18
N ASP A 5 -7.02 25.30 -7.72
CA ASP A 5 -5.69 25.36 -7.09
C ASP A 5 -5.66 24.62 -5.75
N ALA A 6 -6.77 24.67 -5.00
CA ALA A 6 -6.93 23.94 -3.74
C ALA A 6 -7.03 22.42 -3.97
N ILE A 7 -7.71 21.98 -5.04
CA ILE A 7 -7.80 20.57 -5.42
C ILE A 7 -6.43 20.04 -5.88
N VAL A 8 -5.73 20.79 -6.74
CA VAL A 8 -4.38 20.43 -7.23
C VAL A 8 -3.37 20.39 -6.09
N THR A 9 -3.44 21.34 -5.14
CA THR A 9 -2.56 21.35 -3.97
C THR A 9 -2.85 20.17 -3.04
N LYS A 10 -4.13 19.85 -2.76
CA LYS A 10 -4.50 18.64 -2.01
C LYS A 10 -4.03 17.36 -2.70
N PHE A 11 -4.16 17.26 -4.02
CA PHE A 11 -3.70 16.10 -4.79
C PHE A 11 -2.18 15.92 -4.71
N ASN A 12 -1.42 17.01 -4.81
CA ASN A 12 0.04 17.00 -4.70
C ASN A 12 0.51 16.67 -3.28
N LEU A 13 -0.20 17.13 -2.25
CA LEU A 13 0.06 16.75 -0.86
C LEU A 13 -0.13 15.25 -0.64
N ILE A 14 -1.24 14.67 -1.13
CA ILE A 14 -1.53 13.23 -1.00
C ILE A 14 -0.47 12.38 -1.71
N LYS A 15 -0.02 12.82 -2.89
CA LYS A 15 1.00 12.11 -3.68
C LYS A 15 2.28 11.89 -2.87
N CYS A 16 2.66 12.82 -2.00
CA CYS A 16 3.86 12.74 -1.19
C CYS A 16 3.58 12.20 0.21
N GLU A 17 2.50 12.65 0.86
CA GLU A 17 2.23 12.35 2.27
C GLU A 17 1.83 10.89 2.49
N LEU A 18 0.93 10.34 1.68
CA LEU A 18 0.44 8.98 1.85
C LEU A 18 1.57 7.93 1.77
N PRO A 19 2.36 7.87 0.69
CA PRO A 19 3.44 6.89 0.60
C PRO A 19 4.51 7.14 1.67
N PHE A 20 4.84 8.40 1.97
CA PHE A 20 5.82 8.73 3.03
C PHE A 20 5.37 8.22 4.40
N ARG A 21 4.10 8.43 4.76
CA ARG A 21 3.53 8.00 6.05
C ARG A 21 3.48 6.49 6.18
N ILE A 22 3.24 5.78 5.08
CA ILE A 22 3.27 4.30 5.04
C ILE A 22 4.71 3.79 5.16
N ILE A 23 5.66 4.39 4.43
CA ILE A 23 7.08 4.04 4.49
C ILE A 23 7.62 4.26 5.91
N TYR A 24 7.33 5.41 6.52
CA TYR A 24 7.76 5.73 7.88
C TYR A 24 7.21 4.73 8.92
N ARG A 25 5.94 4.32 8.80
CA ARG A 25 5.36 3.27 9.68
C ARG A 25 6.05 1.92 9.47
N ILE A 26 6.33 1.57 8.22
CA ILE A 26 7.02 0.33 7.84
C ILE A 26 8.44 0.30 8.45
N GLU A 27 9.19 1.40 8.37
CA GLU A 27 10.52 1.54 8.96
C GLU A 27 10.49 1.40 10.49
N ASN A 28 9.52 2.04 11.15
CA ASN A 28 9.35 1.91 12.59
C ASN A 28 8.95 0.50 13.05
N TRP A 29 8.34 -0.30 12.18
CA TRP A 29 8.01 -1.70 12.48
C TRP A 29 9.15 -2.66 12.18
N SER A 30 9.96 -2.33 11.19
CA SER A 30 11.13 -3.09 10.77
C SER A 30 12.18 -3.25 11.89
N SER A 31 12.30 -2.29 12.81
CA SER A 31 13.24 -2.39 13.93
C SER A 31 12.88 -3.49 14.93
N LYS A 32 11.63 -3.98 14.91
CA LYS A 32 11.15 -5.06 15.77
C LYS A 32 11.36 -6.39 15.05
N PHE A 33 12.00 -7.37 15.70
CA PHE A 33 12.28 -8.71 15.14
C PHE A 33 10.98 -9.50 14.84
N LEU A 34 10.28 -9.15 13.77
CA LEU A 34 9.02 -9.77 13.35
C LEU A 34 9.29 -10.96 12.42
N SER A 35 8.55 -12.04 12.64
CA SER A 35 8.46 -13.19 11.73
C SER A 35 7.81 -12.77 10.39
N TYR A 36 8.02 -13.57 9.33
CA TYR A 36 7.39 -13.32 8.02
C TYR A 36 5.86 -13.24 8.11
N ALA A 37 5.24 -14.12 8.89
CA ALA A 37 3.80 -14.11 9.12
C ALA A 37 3.36 -12.82 9.85
N GLY A 38 4.13 -12.35 10.84
CA GLY A 38 3.87 -11.09 11.53
C GLY A 38 3.96 -9.88 10.59
N ARG A 39 4.98 -9.83 9.73
CA ARG A 39 5.12 -8.75 8.72
C ARG A 39 3.96 -8.76 7.73
N LEU A 40 3.54 -9.93 7.28
CA LEU A 40 2.39 -10.09 6.38
C LEU A 40 1.09 -9.57 7.03
N GLN A 41 0.86 -9.90 8.29
CA GLN A 41 -0.32 -9.43 9.02
C GLN A 41 -0.32 -7.91 9.19
N LEU A 42 0.84 -7.31 9.48
CA LEU A 42 0.99 -5.85 9.54
C LEU A 42 0.71 -5.18 8.19
N ILE A 43 1.23 -5.74 7.09
CA ILE A 43 0.95 -5.23 5.74
C ILE A 43 -0.55 -5.27 5.47
N LYS A 44 -1.23 -6.39 5.76
CA LYS A 44 -2.68 -6.50 5.59
C LYS A 44 -3.44 -5.45 6.37
N SER A 45 -3.08 -5.24 7.63
CA SER A 45 -3.71 -4.23 8.49
C SER A 45 -3.52 -2.81 7.95
N VAL A 46 -2.32 -2.46 7.47
CA VAL A 46 -2.07 -1.14 6.85
C VAL A 46 -2.83 -0.97 5.56
N LEU A 47 -2.77 -1.95 4.66
CA LEU A 47 -3.44 -1.88 3.37
C LEU A 47 -4.95 -1.77 3.56
N PHE A 48 -5.52 -2.50 4.53
CA PHE A 48 -6.92 -2.38 4.88
C PHE A 48 -7.26 -0.99 5.44
N GLY A 49 -6.45 -0.45 6.35
CA GLY A 49 -6.65 0.92 6.86
C GLY A 49 -6.54 1.98 5.75
N VAL A 50 -5.60 1.80 4.82
CA VAL A 50 -5.45 2.68 3.67
C VAL A 50 -6.68 2.59 2.77
N GLN A 51 -7.15 1.38 2.48
CA GLN A 51 -8.34 1.16 1.69
C GLN A 51 -9.57 1.81 2.34
N THR A 52 -9.88 1.49 3.60
CA THR A 52 -11.10 1.94 4.27
C THR A 52 -11.16 3.46 4.42
N TYR A 53 -10.02 4.10 4.73
CA TYR A 53 -9.99 5.55 4.87
C TYR A 53 -9.93 6.25 3.51
N TRP A 54 -8.97 5.90 2.65
CA TRP A 54 -8.71 6.67 1.43
C TRP A 54 -9.73 6.42 0.33
N SER A 55 -10.35 5.23 0.26
CA SER A 55 -11.41 4.94 -0.73
C SER A 55 -12.67 5.77 -0.55
N GLN A 56 -12.92 6.28 0.66
CA GLN A 56 -14.04 7.18 0.92
C GLN A 56 -13.77 8.61 0.50
N VAL A 57 -12.48 8.99 0.46
CA VAL A 57 -12.09 10.39 0.27
C VAL A 57 -11.66 10.66 -1.18
N PHE A 58 -10.90 9.77 -1.83
CA PHE A 58 -10.37 10.00 -3.18
C PHE A 58 -10.01 8.72 -3.97
N VAL A 59 -9.95 8.86 -5.30
CA VAL A 59 -9.29 7.90 -6.20
C VAL A 59 -7.77 8.10 -6.13
N LEU A 60 -7.03 7.02 -5.88
CA LEU A 60 -5.57 7.06 -5.76
C LEU A 60 -4.91 6.99 -7.15
N PRO A 61 -3.92 7.84 -7.45
CA PRO A 61 -3.16 7.75 -8.69
C PRO A 61 -2.28 6.49 -8.70
N GLN A 62 -2.19 5.81 -9.85
CA GLN A 62 -1.45 4.55 -9.99
C GLN A 62 0.02 4.63 -9.53
N LYS A 63 0.67 5.79 -9.66
CA LYS A 63 2.04 6.01 -9.18
C LYS A 63 2.16 5.81 -7.67
N VAL A 64 1.19 6.32 -6.90
CA VAL A 64 1.17 6.19 -5.43
C VAL A 64 0.92 4.73 -5.03
N LEU A 65 0.00 4.04 -5.71
CA LEU A 65 -0.25 2.62 -5.48
C LEU A 65 1.02 1.77 -5.69
N LYS A 66 1.76 2.04 -6.77
CA LYS A 66 3.04 1.36 -7.06
C LYS A 66 4.09 1.63 -5.98
N LEU A 67 4.20 2.87 -5.47
CA LEU A 67 5.12 3.20 -4.38
C LEU A 67 4.78 2.43 -3.10
N ILE A 68 3.50 2.40 -2.72
CA ILE A 68 3.02 1.66 -1.54
C ILE A 68 3.30 0.17 -1.69
N GLN A 69 2.95 -0.41 -2.84
CA GLN A 69 3.20 -1.81 -3.16
C GLN A 69 4.69 -2.15 -3.06
N THR A 70 5.55 -1.26 -3.55
CA THR A 70 7.01 -1.43 -3.49
C THR A 70 7.51 -1.39 -2.05
N ALA A 71 7.05 -0.43 -1.24
CA ALA A 71 7.41 -0.34 0.18
C ALA A 71 6.98 -1.60 0.96
N CYS A 72 5.73 -2.07 0.75
CA CYS A 72 5.25 -3.31 1.39
C CYS A 72 6.04 -4.54 0.93
N ARG A 73 6.43 -4.60 -0.36
CA ARG A 73 7.26 -5.68 -0.90
C ARG A 73 8.64 -5.72 -0.26
N VAL A 74 9.31 -4.58 -0.17
CA VAL A 74 10.62 -4.49 0.48
C VAL A 74 10.52 -4.87 1.96
N PHE A 75 9.49 -4.40 2.66
CA PHE A 75 9.28 -4.74 4.06
C PHE A 75 9.06 -6.25 4.29
N LEU A 76 8.24 -6.88 3.45
CA LEU A 76 7.93 -8.30 3.58
C LEU A 76 9.19 -9.18 3.48
N TRP A 77 10.04 -8.93 2.48
CA TRP A 77 11.19 -9.78 2.17
C TRP A 77 12.47 -9.39 2.90
N THR A 78 12.72 -8.10 3.11
CA THR A 78 13.96 -7.62 3.72
C THR A 78 13.80 -7.39 5.21
N GLY A 79 12.62 -6.94 5.66
CA GLY A 79 12.37 -6.58 7.05
C GLY A 79 13.17 -5.38 7.55
N LYS A 80 13.91 -4.68 6.67
CA LYS A 80 14.65 -3.42 6.86
C LYS A 80 14.58 -2.58 5.59
N SER A 81 14.69 -1.26 5.73
CA SER A 81 14.78 -0.27 4.64
C SER A 81 16.14 -0.29 3.89
N GLY A 82 16.89 -1.39 4.01
CA GLY A 82 18.15 -1.62 3.28
C GLY A 82 17.94 -2.30 1.92
N THR A 83 19.04 -2.66 1.26
CA THR A 83 19.07 -3.35 -0.04
C THR A 83 18.09 -4.52 -0.07
N SER A 84 17.11 -4.41 -0.97
CA SER A 84 16.01 -5.38 -1.06
C SER A 84 16.56 -6.78 -1.30
N LYS A 85 16.25 -7.74 -0.42
CA LYS A 85 16.34 -9.16 -0.81
C LYS A 85 15.40 -9.36 -2.00
N ARG A 86 15.84 -10.11 -3.02
CA ARG A 86 15.00 -10.41 -4.19
C ARG A 86 13.68 -10.99 -3.69
N ALA A 87 12.57 -10.40 -4.14
CA ALA A 87 11.26 -10.89 -3.80
C ALA A 87 11.07 -12.30 -4.38
N LEU A 88 10.80 -13.25 -3.50
CA LEU A 88 10.68 -14.67 -3.85
C LEU A 88 9.39 -14.99 -4.61
N ILE A 89 8.36 -14.16 -4.46
CA ILE A 89 7.03 -14.38 -5.04
C ILE A 89 6.54 -13.09 -5.70
N ALA A 90 5.89 -13.22 -6.86
CA ALA A 90 5.20 -12.13 -7.53
C ALA A 90 4.08 -11.57 -6.64
N TRP A 91 3.95 -10.24 -6.56
CA TRP A 91 2.97 -9.62 -5.66
C TRP A 91 1.53 -10.05 -5.96
N GLU A 92 1.20 -10.25 -7.23
CA GLU A 92 -0.12 -10.70 -7.67
C GLU A 92 -0.47 -12.09 -7.09
N ARG A 93 0.51 -13.00 -6.97
CA ARG A 93 0.30 -14.28 -6.30
C ARG A 93 0.04 -14.15 -4.81
N ILE A 94 0.60 -13.14 -4.17
CA ILE A 94 0.36 -12.86 -2.74
C ILE A 94 -1.07 -12.34 -2.54
N CYS A 95 -1.60 -11.60 -3.51
CA CYS A 95 -2.98 -11.08 -3.46
C CYS A 95 -4.05 -12.15 -3.63
N LEU A 96 -3.73 -13.30 -4.23
CA LEU A 96 -4.68 -14.39 -4.44
C LEU A 96 -5.27 -14.91 -3.11
N PRO A 97 -6.50 -15.45 -3.11
CA PRO A 97 -7.09 -16.05 -1.93
C PRO A 97 -6.29 -17.27 -1.47
N LYS A 98 -6.39 -17.61 -0.18
CA LYS A 98 -5.69 -18.77 0.40
C LYS A 98 -6.05 -20.08 -0.29
N THR A 99 -7.28 -20.20 -0.78
CA THR A 99 -7.77 -21.35 -1.56
C THR A 99 -7.02 -21.55 -2.88
N ALA A 100 -6.47 -20.47 -3.46
CA ALA A 100 -5.66 -20.49 -4.67
C ALA A 100 -4.15 -20.49 -4.40
N GLY A 101 -3.72 -20.80 -3.16
CA GLY A 101 -2.31 -20.80 -2.75
C GLY A 101 -1.72 -19.39 -2.53
N GLY A 102 -2.55 -18.35 -2.52
CA GLY A 102 -2.13 -16.99 -2.21
C GLY A 102 -2.23 -16.64 -0.73
N TRP A 103 -1.90 -15.40 -0.39
CA TRP A 103 -1.86 -14.94 1.00
C TRP A 103 -3.02 -14.02 1.37
N ASN A 104 -4.02 -13.85 0.50
CA ASN A 104 -5.19 -13.01 0.70
C ASN A 104 -4.81 -11.58 1.11
N VAL A 105 -3.84 -11.00 0.38
CA VAL A 105 -3.48 -9.59 0.51
C VAL A 105 -4.34 -8.76 -0.44
N ILE A 106 -4.75 -7.58 0.02
CA ILE A 106 -5.59 -6.67 -0.75
C ILE A 106 -4.81 -6.17 -1.97
N ASP A 107 -5.34 -6.39 -3.17
CA ASP A 107 -4.79 -5.79 -4.39
C ASP A 107 -5.26 -4.34 -4.52
N LEU A 108 -4.34 -3.43 -4.27
CA LEU A 108 -4.56 -1.99 -4.38
C LEU A 108 -5.02 -1.54 -5.78
N LYS A 109 -4.63 -2.23 -6.85
CA LYS A 109 -5.05 -1.87 -8.22
C LYS A 109 -6.54 -2.17 -8.42
N VAL A 110 -6.94 -3.40 -8.09
CA VAL A 110 -8.33 -3.86 -8.21
C VAL A 110 -9.23 -3.00 -7.32
N TRP A 111 -8.78 -2.69 -6.10
CA TRP A 111 -9.51 -1.82 -5.20
C TRP A 111 -9.65 -0.39 -5.70
N ASN A 112 -8.60 0.18 -6.29
CA ASN A 112 -8.68 1.52 -6.86
C ASN A 112 -9.65 1.57 -8.04
N GLN A 113 -9.71 0.53 -8.87
CA GLN A 113 -10.71 0.40 -9.93
C GLN A 113 -12.12 0.32 -9.35
N ALA A 114 -12.34 -0.50 -8.32
CA ALA A 114 -13.63 -0.60 -7.63
C ALA A 114 -14.04 0.73 -6.98
N ALA A 115 -13.11 1.48 -6.41
CA ALA A 115 -13.37 2.80 -5.83
C ALA A 115 -13.77 3.84 -6.89
N ILE A 116 -13.19 3.77 -8.10
CA ILE A 116 -13.62 4.59 -9.24
C ILE A 116 -15.07 4.26 -9.63
N CYS A 117 -15.40 2.96 -9.75
CA CYS A 117 -16.76 2.53 -10.08
C CYS A 117 -17.81 2.95 -9.04
N LYS A 118 -17.43 3.14 -7.77
CA LYS A 118 -18.32 3.64 -6.73
C LYS A 118 -18.60 5.15 -6.83
N LEU A 119 -17.68 5.90 -7.44
CA LEU A 119 -17.77 7.36 -7.56
C LEU A 119 -18.40 7.83 -8.88
N LEU A 120 -18.55 6.91 -9.85
CA LEU A 120 -19.32 7.09 -11.07
C LEU A 120 -20.78 6.72 -10.84
#